data_AF-A0A2V5PSJ2-F1
#
_entry.id   AF-A0A2V5PSJ2-F1
#
_cell.length_a   1.000
_cell.length_b   1.000
_cell.length_c   1.000
_cell.angle_alpha   90.00
_cell.angle_beta   90.00
_cell.angle_gamma   90.00
#
_symmetry.space_group_name_H-M   'P 1'
#
loop_
_entity.id
_entity.type
_entity.pdbx_description
1 polymer ?
#
loop_
_entity_poly.entity_id
_entity_poly.type
_entity_poly.pdbx_seq_one_letter_code
_entity_poly.pdbx_strand_id
1 'polypeptide(L)'
;MKKLFTLTMLISFAMICSCQKQDSAAERQLAQRRAELDAREKALDEREKALAEREKAIANIRRIPPDVQRRIPAGVQRPTPDAAQVKAERDRKAERDRRMQQLPPDGQRLLPDPAQVQALREKRRQQMLEQLQRMSAGSAASPGADATSATSPGAKAPFTNPSAASPAVEATSPSPSPTPE
;
A
#
# COMPACT_ATOMS: atom_id res chain seq x y z
N MET A 1 4.54 18.57 69.26
CA MET A 1 4.16 19.08 67.92
C MET A 1 5.29 18.98 66.88
N LYS A 2 6.56 19.22 67.24
CA LYS A 2 7.70 19.22 66.28
C LYS A 2 7.89 17.90 65.48
N LYS A 3 7.68 16.74 66.12
CA LYS A 3 7.86 15.41 65.48
C LYS A 3 6.85 15.13 64.36
N LEU A 4 5.62 15.65 64.47
CA LEU A 4 4.60 15.49 63.43
C LEU A 4 4.97 16.32 62.20
N PHE A 5 5.48 17.54 62.40
CA PHE A 5 5.90 18.42 61.30
C PHE A 5 7.04 17.81 60.46
N THR A 6 8.02 17.19 61.14
CA THR A 6 9.13 16.49 60.46
C THR A 6 8.64 15.28 59.68
N LEU A 7 7.69 14.52 60.23
CA LEU A 7 7.10 13.36 59.55
C LEU A 7 6.34 13.77 58.28
N THR A 8 5.51 14.83 58.36
CA THR A 8 4.76 15.33 57.20
C THR A 8 5.70 15.86 56.11
N MET A 9 6.76 16.58 56.48
CA MET A 9 7.79 17.04 55.54
C MET A 9 8.49 15.88 54.81
N LEU A 10 8.81 14.79 55.53
CA LEU A 10 9.46 13.61 54.97
C LEU A 10 8.55 12.88 53.97
N ILE A 11 7.26 12.76 54.26
CA ILE A 11 6.27 12.12 53.38
C ILE A 11 6.11 12.93 52.08
N SER A 12 6.02 14.26 52.17
CA SER A 12 5.92 15.13 50.99
C SER A 12 7.17 15.03 50.11
N PHE A 13 8.35 14.98 50.73
CA PHE A 13 9.62 14.83 50.00
C PHE A 13 9.70 13.49 49.27
N ALA A 14 9.30 12.40 49.92
CA ALA A 14 9.28 11.07 49.32
C ALA A 14 8.32 10.97 48.11
N MET A 15 7.16 11.63 48.16
CA MET A 15 6.24 11.69 47.02
C MET A 15 6.83 12.47 45.85
N ILE A 16 7.39 13.66 46.09
CA ILE A 16 7.99 14.49 45.03
C ILE A 16 9.18 13.77 44.36
N CYS A 17 10.04 13.12 45.16
CA CYS A 17 11.16 12.33 44.63
C CYS A 17 10.70 11.10 43.83
N SER A 18 9.56 10.49 44.18
CA SER A 18 9.03 9.33 43.45
C SER A 18 8.48 9.73 42.08
N CYS A 19 7.79 10.87 41.98
CA CYS A 19 7.29 11.39 40.70
C CYS A 19 8.43 11.73 39.74
N GLN A 20 9.46 12.46 40.20
CA GLN A 20 10.63 12.80 39.36
C GLN A 20 11.35 11.56 38.80
N LYS A 21 11.42 10.48 39.59
CA LYS A 21 12.14 9.27 39.19
C LYS A 21 11.38 8.45 38.16
N GLN A 22 10.05 8.40 38.26
CA GLN A 22 9.20 7.73 37.25
C GLN A 22 9.17 8.50 35.94
N ASP A 23 9.06 9.84 36.00
CA ASP A 23 8.99 10.66 34.79
C ASP A 23 10.26 10.54 33.95
N SER A 24 11.45 10.55 34.55
CA SER A 24 12.70 10.43 33.76
C SER A 24 12.88 9.06 33.10
N ALA A 25 12.34 7.99 33.69
CA ALA A 25 12.41 6.65 33.10
C ALA A 25 11.41 6.52 31.93
N ALA A 26 10.20 7.06 32.10
CA ALA A 26 9.17 7.08 31.07
C ALA A 26 9.59 7.96 29.88
N GLU A 27 10.18 9.13 30.13
CA GLU A 27 10.72 10.02 29.09
C GLU A 27 11.84 9.36 28.29
N ARG A 28 12.76 8.64 28.94
CA ARG A 28 13.80 7.88 28.23
C ARG A 28 13.24 6.78 27.35
N GLN A 29 12.23 6.06 27.82
CA GLN A 29 11.55 5.04 27.00
C GLN A 29 10.82 5.66 25.81
N LEU A 30 10.20 6.82 25.99
CA LEU A 30 9.56 7.54 24.89
C LEU A 30 10.58 8.06 23.88
N ALA A 31 11.70 8.64 24.33
CA ALA A 31 12.77 9.08 23.46
C ALA A 31 13.35 7.91 22.65
N GLN A 32 13.55 6.75 23.28
CA GLN A 32 14.01 5.53 22.62
C GLN A 32 13.00 5.03 21.57
N ARG A 33 11.72 4.94 21.92
CA ARG A 33 10.67 4.51 20.97
C ARG A 33 10.53 5.49 19.80
N ARG A 34 10.65 6.79 20.05
CA ARG A 34 10.64 7.81 19.00
C ARG A 34 11.82 7.63 18.04
N ALA A 35 13.03 7.42 18.56
CA ALA A 35 14.21 7.16 17.73
C ALA A 35 14.07 5.87 16.91
N GLU A 36 13.50 4.81 17.50
CA GLU A 36 13.23 3.56 16.78
C GLU A 36 12.19 3.75 15.66
N LEU A 37 11.12 4.50 15.93
CA LEU A 37 10.09 4.79 14.94
C LEU A 37 10.65 5.64 13.79
N ASP A 38 11.43 6.68 14.09
CA ASP A 38 12.09 7.52 13.07
C ASP A 38 13.04 6.70 12.18
N ALA A 39 13.78 5.76 12.75
CA ALA A 39 14.62 4.85 11.98
C ALA A 39 13.80 3.91 11.08
N ARG A 40 12.66 3.40 11.56
CA ARG A 40 11.76 2.55 10.76
C ARG A 40 11.09 3.34 9.64
N GLU A 41 10.68 4.58 9.90
CA GLU A 41 10.09 5.47 8.91
C GLU A 41 11.07 5.74 7.77
N LYS A 42 12.32 6.12 8.08
CA LYS A 42 13.39 6.27 7.08
C LYS A 42 13.63 5.01 6.25
N ALA A 43 13.64 3.84 6.89
CA ALA A 43 13.80 2.57 6.18
C ALA A 43 12.60 2.24 5.26
N LEU A 44 11.40 2.72 5.58
CA LEU A 44 10.23 2.58 4.73
C LEU A 44 10.27 3.57 3.56
N ASP A 45 10.65 4.82 3.80
CA ASP A 45 10.84 5.83 2.74
C ASP A 45 11.84 5.36 1.68
N GLU A 46 12.97 4.78 2.11
CA GLU A 46 13.96 4.23 1.18
C GLU A 46 13.40 3.07 0.35
N ARG A 47 12.59 2.20 0.96
CA ARG A 47 11.93 1.09 0.24
C ARG A 47 10.88 1.60 -0.73
N GLU A 48 10.10 2.60 -0.34
CA GLU A 48 9.09 3.21 -1.20
C GLU A 48 9.76 3.86 -2.42
N LYS A 49 10.86 4.59 -2.20
CA LYS A 49 11.65 5.16 -3.29
C LYS A 49 12.20 4.09 -4.23
N ALA A 50 12.74 3.00 -3.70
CA ALA A 50 13.22 1.88 -4.51
C ALA A 50 12.10 1.20 -5.31
N LEU A 51 10.89 1.10 -4.75
CA LEU A 51 9.72 0.58 -5.45
C LEU A 51 9.23 1.54 -6.54
N ALA A 52 9.19 2.84 -6.26
CA ALA A 52 8.81 3.86 -7.24
C ALA A 52 9.78 3.88 -8.43
N GLU A 53 11.10 3.77 -8.18
CA GLU A 53 12.10 3.64 -9.24
C GLU A 53 11.91 2.36 -10.06
N ARG A 54 11.64 1.23 -9.40
CA ARG A 54 11.35 -0.04 -10.07
C ARG A 54 10.08 0.05 -10.93
N GLU A 55 9.04 0.67 -10.42
CA GLU A 55 7.79 0.88 -11.16
C GLU A 55 8.02 1.78 -12.38
N LYS A 56 8.78 2.87 -12.22
CA LYS A 56 9.17 3.74 -13.33
C LYS A 56 9.97 2.98 -14.40
N ALA A 57 10.89 2.11 -14.00
CA ALA A 57 11.64 1.26 -14.92
C ALA A 57 10.71 0.29 -15.68
N ILE A 58 9.77 -0.35 -14.99
CA ILE A 58 8.78 -1.25 -15.61
C ILE A 58 7.86 -0.48 -16.57
N ALA A 59 7.39 0.70 -16.17
CA ALA A 59 6.56 1.56 -17.01
C ALA A 59 7.31 2.00 -18.27
N ASN A 60 8.61 2.33 -18.16
CA ASN A 60 9.45 2.66 -19.30
C ASN A 60 9.63 1.46 -20.24
N ILE A 61 9.88 0.26 -19.70
CA ILE A 61 9.96 -0.98 -20.50
C ILE A 61 8.65 -1.24 -21.26
N ARG A 62 7.49 -1.01 -20.63
CA ARG A 62 6.18 -1.17 -21.28
C ARG A 62 5.88 -0.14 -22.36
N ARG A 63 6.55 1.02 -22.35
CA ARG A 63 6.43 2.03 -23.42
C ARG A 63 7.29 1.70 -24.65
N ILE A 64 8.23 0.77 -24.55
CA ILE A 64 9.02 0.31 -25.69
C ILE A 64 8.18 -0.74 -26.45
N PRO A 65 7.87 -0.53 -27.74
CA PRO A 65 7.16 -1.52 -28.54
C PRO A 65 7.90 -2.86 -28.54
N PRO A 66 7.18 -4.01 -28.47
CA PRO A 66 7.80 -5.34 -28.42
C PRO A 66 8.73 -5.65 -29.61
N ASP A 67 8.63 -4.90 -30.71
CA ASP A 67 9.46 -5.06 -31.90
C ASP A 67 10.92 -4.58 -31.74
N VAL A 68 11.23 -3.68 -30.80
CA VAL A 68 12.61 -3.20 -30.59
C VAL A 68 13.37 -4.05 -29.56
N GLN A 69 12.67 -4.81 -28.72
CA GLN A 69 13.28 -5.61 -27.65
C GLN A 69 14.05 -6.84 -28.18
N ARG A 70 13.89 -7.19 -29.46
CA ARG A 70 14.70 -8.25 -30.11
C ARG A 70 16.13 -7.82 -30.50
N ARG A 71 16.51 -6.55 -30.34
CA ARG A 71 17.87 -6.05 -30.66
C ARG A 71 18.66 -5.52 -29.46
N ILE A 72 18.40 -6.02 -28.24
CA ILE A 72 19.23 -5.70 -27.08
C ILE A 72 20.21 -6.87 -26.84
N PRO A 73 21.53 -6.63 -26.74
CA PRO A 73 22.53 -7.68 -26.54
C PRO A 73 22.29 -8.42 -25.22
N ALA A 74 22.71 -9.68 -25.17
CA ALA A 74 22.36 -10.75 -24.23
C ALA A 74 22.63 -10.54 -22.71
N GLY A 75 22.70 -9.31 -22.20
CA GLY A 75 23.01 -9.00 -20.80
C GLY A 75 21.82 -8.75 -19.86
N VAL A 76 20.60 -8.57 -20.37
CA VAL A 76 19.40 -8.30 -19.55
C VAL A 76 18.19 -9.08 -20.05
N GLN A 77 18.38 -10.35 -20.41
CA GLN A 77 17.27 -11.28 -20.34
C GLN A 77 17.02 -11.58 -18.88
N ARG A 78 15.77 -11.45 -18.44
CA ARG A 78 15.26 -12.07 -17.22
C ARG A 78 15.90 -13.47 -17.17
N PRO A 79 16.74 -13.80 -16.17
CA PRO A 79 17.45 -15.06 -16.20
C PRO A 79 16.39 -16.15 -16.25
N THR A 80 16.32 -16.87 -17.37
CA THR A 80 15.60 -18.12 -17.46
C THR A 80 16.17 -18.95 -16.31
N PRO A 81 15.37 -19.33 -15.30
CA PRO A 81 15.91 -20.02 -14.14
C PRO A 81 16.65 -21.25 -14.62
N ASP A 82 17.97 -21.26 -14.40
CA ASP A 82 18.81 -22.40 -14.76
C ASP A 82 18.23 -23.65 -14.07
N ALA A 83 18.31 -24.81 -14.73
CA ALA A 83 17.75 -26.04 -14.19
C ALA A 83 18.31 -26.36 -12.80
N ALA A 84 19.57 -25.95 -12.55
CA ALA A 84 20.19 -26.02 -11.23
C ALA A 84 19.55 -25.09 -10.19
N GLN A 85 19.14 -23.87 -10.57
CA GLN A 85 18.44 -22.95 -9.68
C GLN A 85 17.04 -23.45 -9.32
N VAL A 86 16.30 -23.98 -10.30
CA VAL A 86 14.96 -24.56 -10.04
C VAL A 86 15.07 -25.76 -9.11
N LYS A 87 16.10 -26.60 -9.29
CA LYS A 87 16.34 -27.74 -8.41
C LYS A 87 16.74 -27.28 -7.00
N ALA A 88 17.65 -26.32 -6.88
CA ALA A 88 18.05 -25.75 -5.60
C ALA A 88 16.87 -25.08 -4.87
N GLU A 89 15.99 -24.38 -5.58
CA GLU A 89 14.78 -23.80 -5.01
C GLU A 89 13.80 -24.88 -4.54
N ARG A 90 13.63 -25.95 -5.31
CA ARG A 90 12.79 -27.10 -4.95
C ARG A 90 13.30 -27.81 -3.70
N ASP A 91 14.61 -27.99 -3.59
CA ASP A 91 15.24 -28.62 -2.44
C ASP A 91 15.13 -27.72 -1.21
N ARG A 92 15.36 -26.42 -1.36
CA ARG A 92 15.19 -25.43 -0.28
C ARG A 92 13.73 -25.34 0.20
N LYS A 93 12.78 -25.49 -0.72
CA LYS A 93 11.35 -25.57 -0.40
C LYS A 93 11.03 -26.85 0.36
N ALA A 94 11.53 -28.00 -0.09
CA ALA A 94 11.35 -29.28 0.59
C ALA A 94 11.94 -29.28 2.01
N GLU A 95 13.09 -28.63 2.21
CA GLU A 95 13.68 -28.46 3.54
C GLU A 95 12.82 -27.55 4.43
N ARG A 96 12.33 -26.44 3.90
CA ARG A 96 11.41 -25.54 4.63
C ARG A 96 10.14 -26.27 5.04
N ASP A 97 9.57 -27.08 4.14
CA ASP A 97 8.37 -27.87 4.41
C ASP A 97 8.62 -28.93 5.50
N ARG A 98 9.80 -29.58 5.50
CA ARG A 98 10.22 -30.47 6.60
C ARG A 98 10.34 -29.72 7.93
N ARG A 99 10.94 -28.52 7.93
CA ARG A 99 11.03 -27.70 9.15
C ARG A 99 9.65 -27.25 9.65
N MET A 100 8.72 -26.95 8.75
CA MET A 100 7.32 -26.66 9.10
C MET A 100 6.59 -27.86 9.69
N GLN A 101 6.86 -29.07 9.23
CA GLN A 101 6.29 -30.28 9.81
C GLN A 101 6.88 -30.63 11.19
N GLN A 102 8.13 -30.23 11.45
CA GLN A 102 8.81 -30.42 12.74
C GLN A 102 8.57 -29.29 13.75
N LEU A 103 7.84 -28.24 13.37
CA LEU A 103 7.51 -27.15 14.28
C LEU A 103 6.55 -27.66 15.38
N PRO A 104 6.79 -27.31 16.66
CA PRO A 104 5.90 -27.64 17.77
C PRO A 104 4.45 -27.23 17.46
N PRO A 105 3.45 -27.95 17.98
CA PRO A 105 2.02 -27.71 17.67
C PRO A 105 1.56 -26.27 17.95
N ASP A 106 2.22 -25.55 18.86
CA ASP A 106 1.94 -24.15 19.17
C ASP A 106 2.27 -23.19 18.00
N GLY A 107 3.25 -23.53 17.17
CA GLY A 107 3.59 -22.77 15.94
C GLY A 107 2.65 -23.07 14.77
N GLN A 108 2.05 -24.26 14.73
CA GLN A 108 1.12 -24.66 13.66
C GLN A 108 -0.25 -23.98 13.77
N ARG A 109 -0.68 -23.63 14.99
CA ARG A 109 -1.95 -22.91 15.24
C ARG A 109 -1.99 -21.47 14.73
N LEU A 110 -0.82 -20.87 14.46
CA LEU A 110 -0.70 -19.51 13.93
C LEU A 110 -0.78 -19.45 12.41
N LEU A 111 -0.66 -20.58 11.70
CA LEU A 111 -0.79 -20.62 10.25
C LEU A 111 -2.27 -20.85 9.86
N PRO A 112 -2.83 -20.03 8.97
CA PRO A 112 -4.15 -20.31 8.39
C PRO A 112 -4.13 -21.66 7.68
N ASP A 113 -5.18 -22.44 7.94
CA ASP A 113 -5.35 -23.79 7.40
C ASP A 113 -5.18 -23.78 5.87
N PRO A 114 -4.20 -24.52 5.32
CA PRO A 114 -3.93 -24.53 3.88
C PRO A 114 -5.16 -24.94 3.07
N ALA A 115 -6.04 -25.78 3.62
CA ALA A 115 -7.29 -26.17 2.95
C ALA A 115 -8.25 -24.97 2.80
N GLN A 116 -8.36 -24.13 3.82
CA GLN A 116 -9.21 -22.93 3.77
C GLN A 116 -8.66 -21.89 2.80
N VAL A 117 -7.34 -21.72 2.76
CA VAL A 117 -6.68 -20.81 1.80
C VAL A 117 -6.90 -21.28 0.37
N GLN A 118 -6.82 -22.59 0.11
CA GLN A 118 -7.14 -23.15 -1.21
C GLN A 118 -8.60 -22.95 -1.59
N ALA A 119 -9.55 -23.28 -0.70
CA ALA A 119 -10.97 -23.12 -0.95
C ALA A 119 -11.34 -21.66 -1.26
N LEU A 120 -10.77 -20.69 -0.54
CA LEU A 120 -10.97 -19.26 -0.80
C LEU A 120 -10.44 -18.85 -2.18
N ARG A 121 -9.27 -19.37 -2.56
CA ARG A 121 -8.63 -19.08 -3.84
C ARG A 121 -9.42 -19.66 -5.01
N GLU A 122 -9.94 -20.87 -4.86
CA GLU A 122 -10.81 -21.52 -5.84
C GLU A 122 -12.12 -20.76 -5.99
N LYS A 123 -12.76 -20.35 -4.89
CA LYS A 123 -13.96 -19.52 -4.92
C LYS A 123 -13.75 -18.22 -5.70
N ARG A 124 -12.62 -17.52 -5.46
CA ARG A 124 -12.28 -16.29 -6.20
C ARG A 124 -12.09 -16.57 -7.69
N ARG A 125 -11.49 -17.72 -8.04
CA ARG A 125 -11.28 -18.13 -9.43
C ARG A 125 -12.60 -18.45 -10.13
N GLN A 126 -13.52 -19.13 -9.43
CA GLN A 126 -14.87 -19.39 -9.93
C GLN A 126 -15.65 -18.09 -10.18
N GLN A 127 -15.60 -17.13 -9.25
CA GLN A 127 -16.24 -15.83 -9.44
C GLN A 127 -15.71 -15.07 -10.67
N MET A 128 -14.39 -15.13 -10.91
CA MET A 128 -13.78 -14.52 -12.09
C MET A 128 -14.27 -15.18 -13.39
N LEU A 129 -14.39 -16.51 -13.40
CA LEU A 129 -14.91 -17.24 -14.55
C LEU A 129 -16.38 -16.92 -14.81
N GLU A 130 -17.20 -16.83 -13.75
CA GLU A 130 -18.60 -16.45 -13.86
C GLU A 130 -18.77 -15.01 -14.38
N GLN A 131 -17.93 -14.08 -13.92
CA GLN A 131 -17.92 -12.71 -14.42
C GLN A 131 -17.55 -12.65 -15.90
N LEU A 132 -16.55 -13.43 -16.31
CA LEU A 132 -16.16 -13.55 -17.73
C LEU A 132 -17.32 -14.10 -18.58
N GLN A 133 -18.02 -15.12 -18.06
CA GLN A 133 -19.18 -15.70 -18.74
C GLN A 133 -20.31 -14.69 -18.88
N ARG A 134 -20.62 -13.90 -17.83
CA ARG A 134 -21.66 -12.84 -17.91
C ARG A 134 -21.31 -11.77 -18.94
N MET A 135 -20.05 -11.34 -19.01
CA MET A 135 -19.61 -10.38 -20.02
C MET A 135 -19.69 -10.98 -21.43
N SER A 136 -19.37 -12.27 -21.59
CA SER A 136 -19.46 -12.94 -22.89
C SER A 136 -20.90 -13.16 -23.37
N ALA A 137 -21.83 -13.45 -22.45
CA ALA A 137 -23.24 -13.67 -22.78
C ALA A 137 -23.99 -12.35 -23.03
N GLY A 138 -23.59 -11.25 -22.39
CA GLY A 138 -24.15 -9.92 -22.63
C GLY A 138 -23.77 -9.29 -23.98
N SER A 139 -22.75 -9.82 -24.67
CA SER A 139 -22.31 -9.29 -25.98
C SER A 139 -23.01 -9.92 -27.18
N ALA A 140 -23.84 -10.96 -26.99
CA ALA A 140 -24.54 -11.65 -28.07
C ALA A 140 -25.99 -11.18 -28.29
N ALA A 141 -26.52 -10.30 -27.44
CA ALA A 141 -27.88 -9.76 -27.55
C ALA A 141 -27.86 -8.30 -28.02
N SER A 142 -27.38 -8.07 -29.24
CA SER A 142 -27.71 -6.85 -29.99
C SER A 142 -28.74 -7.25 -31.06
N PRO A 143 -30.03 -6.89 -30.94
CA PRO A 143 -30.93 -7.00 -32.07
C PRO A 143 -30.58 -5.87 -33.05
N GLY A 144 -29.95 -6.24 -34.15
CA GLY A 144 -29.91 -5.41 -35.35
C GLY A 144 -31.23 -5.53 -36.09
N ALA A 145 -31.90 -4.39 -36.29
CA ALA A 145 -32.96 -4.10 -37.28
C ALA A 145 -33.31 -2.60 -37.05
N ASP A 146 -33.46 -1.72 -38.01
CA ASP A 146 -33.47 -1.83 -39.46
C ASP A 146 -33.25 -0.42 -40.05
N ALA A 147 -32.89 -0.41 -41.33
CA ALA A 147 -32.63 0.75 -42.14
C ALA A 147 -33.87 1.66 -42.38
N THR A 148 -33.58 2.93 -42.72
CA THR A 148 -34.09 3.71 -43.87
C THR A 148 -34.59 5.12 -43.58
N SER A 149 -34.36 5.96 -44.59
CA SER A 149 -34.99 7.25 -44.91
C SER A 149 -34.38 8.55 -44.34
N ALA A 150 -33.51 9.11 -45.19
CA ALA A 150 -33.41 10.51 -45.58
C ALA A 150 -34.24 11.54 -44.81
N THR A 151 -33.58 12.62 -44.36
CA THR A 151 -33.90 14.02 -44.72
C THR A 151 -32.80 14.94 -44.15
N SER A 152 -32.07 15.62 -45.04
CA SER A 152 -31.41 16.90 -44.72
C SER A 152 -32.47 18.00 -44.86
N PRO A 153 -32.46 19.08 -44.05
CA PRO A 153 -31.48 20.15 -44.29
C PRO A 153 -30.93 20.80 -43.02
N GLY A 154 -29.75 21.42 -43.17
CA GLY A 154 -29.02 22.03 -42.08
C GLY A 154 -29.57 23.37 -41.57
N ALA A 155 -29.07 23.77 -40.40
CA ALA A 155 -28.55 25.12 -40.11
C ALA A 155 -28.14 25.21 -38.63
N LYS A 156 -26.97 25.81 -38.40
CA LYS A 156 -26.47 26.47 -37.17
C LYS A 156 -26.01 25.60 -35.98
N ALA A 157 -24.68 25.67 -35.81
CA ALA A 157 -23.80 25.54 -34.64
C ALA A 157 -24.38 25.92 -33.25
N PRO A 158 -23.61 25.82 -32.15
CA PRO A 158 -22.66 24.78 -31.73
C PRO A 158 -22.95 24.28 -30.29
N PHE A 159 -22.45 23.08 -29.99
CA PHE A 159 -22.08 22.53 -28.66
C PHE A 159 -22.63 23.22 -27.40
N THR A 160 -23.66 22.62 -26.80
CA THR A 160 -23.94 22.75 -25.36
C THR A 160 -23.44 21.50 -24.65
N ASN A 161 -22.40 21.71 -23.83
CA ASN A 161 -21.75 20.72 -23.01
C ASN A 161 -22.16 21.00 -21.55
N PRO A 162 -23.02 20.20 -20.89
CA PRO A 162 -23.26 20.38 -19.47
C PRO A 162 -22.26 19.54 -18.67
N SER A 163 -21.00 19.98 -18.64
CA SER A 163 -20.03 19.53 -17.67
C SER A 163 -20.30 20.25 -16.35
N ALA A 164 -20.96 19.54 -15.44
CA ALA A 164 -21.08 19.92 -14.04
C ALA A 164 -19.70 19.87 -13.36
N ALA A 165 -19.17 21.03 -12.95
CA ALA A 165 -18.19 21.15 -11.87
C ALA A 165 -18.12 22.59 -11.33
N SER A 166 -18.61 22.76 -10.10
CA SER A 166 -18.11 23.61 -9.00
C SER A 166 -18.05 25.15 -9.14
N PRO A 167 -18.65 25.90 -8.17
CA PRO A 167 -18.53 27.35 -8.11
C PRO A 167 -17.34 27.83 -7.26
N ALA A 168 -16.89 29.03 -7.66
CA ALA A 168 -16.41 30.15 -6.84
C ALA A 168 -15.06 30.05 -6.11
N VAL A 169 -14.06 30.59 -6.80
CA VAL A 169 -12.92 31.30 -6.21
C VAL A 169 -13.40 32.67 -5.72
N GLU A 170 -13.21 32.99 -4.44
CA GLU A 170 -13.39 34.35 -3.93
C GLU A 170 -12.02 34.87 -3.47
N ALA A 171 -11.61 35.94 -4.12
CA ALA A 171 -10.42 36.71 -3.80
C ALA A 171 -10.72 37.65 -2.63
N THR A 172 -9.84 37.69 -1.63
CA THR A 172 -9.77 38.82 -0.70
C THR A 172 -8.30 39.07 -0.33
N SER A 173 -7.76 40.11 -0.95
CA SER A 173 -6.65 40.92 -0.45
C SER A 173 -7.29 42.29 -0.18
N PRO A 174 -7.00 42.99 0.94
CA PRO A 174 -5.76 43.77 0.98
C PRO A 174 -5.07 43.88 2.36
N SER A 175 -3.76 44.15 2.30
CA SER A 175 -2.91 44.73 3.34
C SER A 175 -3.44 46.11 3.79
N PRO A 176 -3.27 46.55 5.06
CA PRO A 176 -2.04 47.28 5.44
C PRO A 176 -1.52 47.04 6.88
N SER A 177 -0.20 47.09 7.03
CA SER A 177 0.51 47.34 8.30
C SER A 177 0.24 48.76 8.84
N PRO A 178 0.44 49.03 10.15
CA PRO A 178 1.75 49.54 10.59
C PRO A 178 2.21 49.10 12.01
N THR A 179 3.45 49.50 12.28
CA THR A 179 4.48 49.05 13.24
C THR A 179 4.41 49.79 14.64
N PRO A 180 5.46 49.81 15.50
CA PRO A 180 5.46 49.26 16.87
C PRO A 180 5.56 50.31 18.02
N GLU A 181 5.50 49.85 19.27
CA GLU A 181 6.33 50.33 20.40
C GLU A 181 6.76 49.14 21.27
#